data_AF-A0A0Q6LTN9-F1
#
_entry.id   AF-A0A0Q6LTN9-F1
#
_cell.length_a   1.000
_cell.length_b   1.000
_cell.length_c   1.000
_cell.angle_alpha   90.00
_cell.angle_beta   90.00
_cell.angle_gamma   90.00
#
_symmetry.space_group_name_H-M   'P 1'
#
loop_
_entity.id
_entity.type
_entity.pdbx_description
1 polymer ?
#
loop_
_entity_poly.entity_id
_entity_poly.type
_entity_poly.pdbx_seq_one_letter_code
_entity_poly.pdbx_strand_id
1 'polypeptide(L)'
;MDSTWHTAWQGPDIVVFHDDAEVDRFKAADVQRVIFVQHGSGEHLGDLSYSVVELPDEFLLLPANTGFAGRVHFERLAFWAEKRCIFWAHESHAPLPGRLRRGLRLLKPALPIFGRVPRVELDDTIARWTLTGPQTWDERKWQRIALSRPFATAVEAAKPRLRA
;
A
#
# COMPACT_ATOMS: atom_id res chain seq x y z
N MET A 1 13.30 -25.35 7.73
CA MET A 1 13.67 -23.92 7.81
C MET A 1 12.61 -23.21 7.01
N ASP A 2 11.75 -22.45 7.68
CA ASP A 2 10.72 -21.69 6.97
C ASP A 2 11.42 -20.53 6.26
N SER A 3 11.25 -20.50 4.95
CA SER A 3 11.92 -19.52 4.13
C SER A 3 11.42 -18.11 4.49
N THR A 4 12.34 -17.22 4.85
CA THR A 4 12.01 -15.95 5.51
C THR A 4 12.31 -14.77 4.59
N TRP A 5 11.26 -14.10 4.14
CA TRP A 5 11.34 -12.82 3.43
C TRP A 5 11.48 -11.68 4.41
N HIS A 6 12.31 -10.69 4.09
CA HIS A 6 12.27 -9.39 4.77
C HIS A 6 12.84 -8.27 3.89
N THR A 7 12.61 -7.04 4.30
CA THR A 7 13.21 -5.84 3.69
C THR A 7 13.91 -5.03 4.75
N ALA A 8 14.93 -4.27 4.36
CA ALA A 8 15.66 -3.37 5.26
C ALA A 8 16.19 -2.14 4.52
N TRP A 9 16.39 -1.06 5.26
CA TRP A 9 17.12 0.11 4.77
C TRP A 9 18.63 -0.17 4.80
N GLN A 10 19.32 0.15 3.71
CA GLN A 10 20.78 0.23 3.67
C GLN A 10 21.20 1.54 3.01
N GLY A 11 21.60 2.54 3.82
CA GLY A 11 21.86 3.88 3.31
C GLY A 11 20.60 4.49 2.67
N PRO A 12 20.63 4.97 1.42
CA PRO A 12 19.46 5.50 0.71
C PRO A 12 18.57 4.42 0.06
N ASP A 13 18.98 3.15 0.13
CA ASP A 13 18.35 2.05 -0.58
C ASP A 13 17.45 1.23 0.35
N ILE A 14 16.48 0.55 -0.27
CA ILE A 14 15.70 -0.53 0.34
C ILE A 14 16.15 -1.83 -0.32
N VAL A 15 16.54 -2.78 0.52
CA VAL A 15 17.04 -4.10 0.12
C VAL A 15 16.02 -5.15 0.49
N VAL A 16 15.79 -6.09 -0.41
CA VAL A 16 14.89 -7.24 -0.26
C VAL A 16 15.74 -8.48 -0.06
N PHE A 17 15.42 -9.23 0.99
CA PHE A 17 16.11 -10.45 1.37
C PHE A 17 15.17 -11.65 1.33
N HIS A 18 15.75 -12.79 0.99
CA HIS A 18 15.14 -14.11 1.09
C HIS A 18 16.17 -15.05 1.71
N ASP A 19 15.87 -15.58 2.90
CA ASP A 19 16.81 -16.44 3.63
C ASP A 19 18.17 -15.77 3.84
N ASP A 20 18.13 -14.50 4.26
CA ASP A 20 19.27 -13.59 4.49
C ASP A 20 20.14 -13.30 3.25
N ALA A 21 19.82 -13.86 2.09
CA ALA A 21 20.44 -13.49 0.83
C ALA A 21 19.74 -12.25 0.24
N GLU A 22 20.53 -11.24 -0.13
CA GLU A 22 20.02 -10.11 -0.91
C GLU A 22 19.54 -10.63 -2.28
N VAL A 23 18.25 -10.46 -2.56
CA VAL A 23 17.63 -10.85 -3.83
C VAL A 23 17.25 -9.65 -4.68
N ASP A 24 17.10 -8.47 -4.08
CA ASP A 24 16.84 -7.23 -4.80
C ASP A 24 17.22 -5.98 -3.98
N ARG A 25 17.42 -4.86 -4.67
CA ARG A 25 17.72 -3.55 -4.12
C ARG A 25 17.15 -2.45 -5.01
N PHE A 26 16.58 -1.41 -4.40
CA PHE A 26 16.15 -0.22 -5.12
C PHE A 26 16.34 1.04 -4.27
N LYS A 27 16.56 2.17 -4.94
CA LYS A 27 16.70 3.47 -4.27
C LYS A 27 15.32 3.94 -3.83
N ALA A 28 15.19 4.34 -2.57
CA ALA A 28 13.92 4.92 -2.11
C ALA A 28 13.58 6.24 -2.82
N ALA A 29 14.62 6.99 -3.25
CA ALA A 29 14.45 8.22 -4.01
C ALA A 29 13.70 8.00 -5.33
N ASP A 30 13.91 6.85 -5.99
CA ASP A 30 13.34 6.52 -7.30
C ASP A 30 11.87 6.08 -7.22
N VAL A 31 11.35 5.81 -6.01
CA VAL A 31 9.96 5.43 -5.81
C VAL A 31 9.03 6.56 -6.27
N GLN A 32 8.13 6.27 -7.20
CA GLN A 32 7.15 7.24 -7.69
C GLN A 32 5.84 7.12 -6.93
N ARG A 33 5.39 5.89 -6.68
CA ARG A 33 4.19 5.57 -5.90
C ARG A 33 4.42 4.28 -5.10
N VAL A 34 3.87 4.25 -3.89
CA VAL A 34 3.66 3.03 -3.12
C VAL A 34 2.16 2.83 -3.01
N ILE A 35 1.65 1.70 -3.49
CA ILE A 35 0.23 1.35 -3.40
C ILE A 35 0.10 0.15 -2.48
N PHE A 36 -0.51 0.36 -1.31
CA PHE A 36 -0.87 -0.73 -0.40
C PHE A 36 -2.22 -1.30 -0.80
N VAL A 37 -2.24 -2.58 -1.17
CA VAL A 37 -3.47 -3.30 -1.48
C VAL A 37 -3.91 -4.09 -0.26
N GLN A 38 -5.11 -3.78 0.22
CA GLN A 38 -5.66 -4.36 1.45
C GLN A 38 -6.90 -5.21 1.16
N HIS A 39 -7.08 -6.25 1.95
CA HIS A 39 -8.33 -7.01 2.06
C HIS A 39 -9.16 -6.53 3.26
N GLY A 40 -10.38 -7.05 3.40
CA GLY A 40 -11.23 -6.74 4.56
C GLY A 40 -11.57 -5.25 4.69
N SER A 41 -11.68 -4.76 5.93
CA SER A 41 -11.99 -3.34 6.18
C SER A 41 -10.77 -2.42 5.95
N GLY A 42 -9.56 -2.97 5.81
CA GLY A 42 -8.32 -2.20 5.67
C GLY A 42 -7.98 -1.38 6.92
N GLU A 43 -8.47 -1.80 8.09
CA GLU A 43 -8.34 -1.08 9.35
C GLU A 43 -7.10 -1.49 10.15
N HIS A 44 -6.62 -2.70 9.91
CA HIS A 44 -5.48 -3.30 10.58
C HIS A 44 -4.29 -3.44 9.62
N LEU A 45 -3.08 -3.45 10.17
CA LEU A 45 -1.87 -3.71 9.38
C LEU A 45 -1.85 -5.12 8.79
N GLY A 46 -2.49 -6.08 9.47
CA GLY A 46 -2.69 -7.45 8.98
C GLY A 46 -3.66 -7.57 7.80
N ASP A 47 -4.36 -6.48 7.46
CA ASP A 47 -5.24 -6.42 6.30
C ASP A 47 -4.45 -6.20 5.00
N LEU A 48 -3.14 -5.98 5.07
CA LEU A 48 -2.30 -5.85 3.89
C LEU A 48 -2.18 -7.20 3.17
N SER A 49 -2.53 -7.21 1.89
CA SER A 49 -2.33 -8.35 0.99
C SER A 49 -0.93 -8.28 0.35
N TYR A 50 -0.62 -7.15 -0.29
CA TYR A 50 0.66 -6.88 -0.92
C TYR A 50 0.83 -5.38 -1.17
N SER A 51 2.05 -4.98 -1.50
CA SER A 51 2.41 -3.62 -1.90
C SER A 51 2.85 -3.62 -3.37
N VAL A 52 2.47 -2.58 -4.10
CA VAL A 52 3.04 -2.26 -5.41
C VAL A 52 3.92 -1.03 -5.24
N VAL A 53 5.19 -1.12 -5.66
CA VAL A 53 6.10 0.02 -5.66
C VAL A 53 6.40 0.35 -7.12
N GLU A 54 6.01 1.54 -7.53
CA GLU A 54 6.31 2.05 -8.85
C GLU A 54 7.68 2.73 -8.85
N LEU A 55 8.51 2.29 -9.78
CA LEU A 55 9.82 2.84 -10.11
C LEU A 55 9.77 3.44 -11.53
N PRO A 56 10.83 4.14 -11.99
CA PRO A 56 10.82 4.80 -13.30
C PRO A 56 10.49 3.86 -14.46
N ASP A 57 11.05 2.65 -14.47
CA ASP A 57 10.96 1.72 -15.60
C ASP A 57 10.14 0.46 -15.32
N GLU A 58 9.72 0.25 -14.07
CA GLU A 58 9.04 -0.98 -13.65
C GLU A 58 8.25 -0.83 -12.35
N PHE A 59 7.52 -1.89 -12.00
CA PHE A 59 6.85 -2.06 -10.73
C PHE A 59 7.48 -3.20 -9.96
N LEU A 60 7.60 -3.06 -8.63
CA LEU A 60 7.84 -4.16 -7.71
C LEU A 60 6.53 -4.61 -7.10
N LEU A 61 6.28 -5.91 -7.13
CA LEU A 61 5.24 -6.55 -6.33
C LEU A 61 5.89 -7.11 -5.07
N LEU A 62 5.46 -6.66 -3.90
CA LEU A 62 5.97 -7.08 -2.60
C LEU A 62 4.85 -7.69 -1.77
N PRO A 63 4.81 -9.01 -1.59
CA PRO A 63 3.83 -9.65 -0.71
C PRO A 63 3.97 -9.16 0.74
N ALA A 64 2.89 -9.21 1.52
CA ALA A 64 2.87 -8.65 2.88
C ALA A 64 3.96 -9.24 3.80
N ASN A 65 4.33 -10.51 3.61
CA ASN A 65 5.39 -11.17 4.38
C ASN A 65 6.81 -10.63 4.12
N THR A 66 7.02 -9.79 3.09
CA THR A 66 8.32 -9.10 2.87
C THR A 66 8.59 -7.99 3.90
N GLY A 67 7.58 -7.60 4.69
CA GLY A 67 7.73 -6.56 5.71
C GLY A 67 7.90 -5.14 5.16
N PHE A 68 7.78 -4.93 3.85
CA PHE A 68 7.99 -3.62 3.21
C PHE A 68 7.09 -2.53 3.79
N ALA A 69 5.82 -2.83 4.05
CA ALA A 69 4.91 -1.87 4.67
C ALA A 69 5.40 -1.39 6.04
N GLY A 70 6.08 -2.24 6.82
CA GLY A 70 6.70 -1.82 8.07
C GLY A 70 7.78 -0.75 7.87
N ARG A 71 8.57 -0.87 6.79
CA ARG A 71 9.59 0.13 6.42
C ARG A 71 9.02 1.47 6.00
N VAL A 72 7.79 1.45 5.49
CA VAL A 72 7.07 2.67 5.10
C VAL A 72 6.31 3.27 6.28
N HIS A 73 5.76 2.45 7.16
CA HIS A 73 4.89 2.89 8.27
C HIS A 73 5.62 3.23 9.56
N PHE A 74 6.83 2.70 9.78
CA PHE A 74 7.52 2.85 11.06
C PHE A 74 8.94 3.41 10.95
N GLU A 75 9.51 3.45 9.75
CA GLU A 75 10.88 3.89 9.53
C GLU A 75 10.92 5.11 8.63
N ARG A 76 11.83 6.04 8.93
CA ARG A 76 12.07 7.26 8.15
C ARG A 76 10.78 8.01 7.78
N LEU A 77 9.89 8.17 8.76
CA LEU A 77 8.55 8.75 8.55
C LEU A 77 8.57 10.11 7.87
N ALA A 78 9.54 10.98 8.22
CA ALA A 78 9.70 12.29 7.60
C ALA A 78 9.93 12.19 6.08
N PHE A 79 10.77 11.25 5.64
CA PHE A 79 11.03 11.01 4.22
C PHE A 79 9.74 10.61 3.48
N TRP A 80 8.98 9.66 4.01
CA TRP A 80 7.74 9.20 3.39
C TRP A 80 6.63 10.27 3.40
N ALA A 81 6.53 11.03 4.49
CA ALA A 81 5.59 12.13 4.62
C ALA A 81 5.90 13.26 3.63
N GLU A 82 7.17 13.62 3.46
CA GLU A 82 7.61 14.65 2.50
C GLU A 82 7.40 14.19 1.06
N LYS A 83 7.73 12.93 0.76
CA LYS A 83 7.62 12.38 -0.60
C LYS A 83 6.18 12.25 -1.09
N ARG A 84 5.18 12.22 -0.19
CA ARG A 84 3.73 12.18 -0.49
C ARG A 84 3.35 11.20 -1.60
N CYS A 85 3.88 9.98 -1.53
CA CYS A 85 3.75 8.97 -2.60
C CYS A 85 2.99 7.70 -2.17
N ILE A 86 2.35 7.69 -1.00
CA ILE A 86 1.66 6.50 -0.46
C ILE A 86 0.17 6.54 -0.80
N PHE A 87 -0.30 5.51 -1.48
CA PHE A 87 -1.67 5.31 -1.90
C PHE A 87 -2.20 3.99 -1.37
N TRP A 88 -3.52 3.88 -1.36
CA TRP A 88 -4.24 2.74 -0.80
C TRP A 88 -5.29 2.26 -1.79
N ALA A 89 -5.44 0.95 -1.90
CA ALA A 89 -6.49 0.34 -2.70
C ALA A 89 -7.09 -0.85 -1.95
N HIS A 90 -8.38 -1.05 -2.11
CA HIS A 90 -9.03 -2.29 -1.66
C HIS A 90 -8.90 -3.36 -2.75
N GLU A 91 -8.63 -4.61 -2.36
CA GLU A 91 -8.33 -5.72 -3.28
C GLU A 91 -9.42 -5.93 -4.34
N SER A 92 -10.70 -5.77 -3.99
CA SER A 92 -11.82 -5.88 -4.95
C SER A 92 -11.80 -4.83 -6.06
N HIS A 93 -11.10 -3.71 -5.85
CA HIS A 93 -10.96 -2.58 -6.79
C HIS A 93 -9.53 -2.46 -7.34
N ALA A 94 -8.66 -3.41 -7.02
CA ALA A 94 -7.28 -3.47 -7.46
C ALA A 94 -6.88 -4.86 -7.99
N PRO A 95 -7.63 -5.43 -8.95
CA PRO A 95 -7.34 -6.77 -9.44
C PRO A 95 -6.00 -6.79 -10.20
N LEU A 96 -5.13 -7.74 -9.86
CA LEU A 96 -3.94 -8.04 -10.63
C LEU A 96 -4.25 -8.91 -11.86
N PRO A 97 -3.47 -8.78 -12.96
CA PRO A 97 -3.52 -9.70 -14.09
C PRO A 97 -3.33 -11.15 -13.65
N GLY A 98 -4.04 -12.09 -14.29
CA GLY A 98 -4.00 -13.52 -13.94
C GLY A 98 -2.59 -14.12 -13.86
N ARG A 99 -1.70 -13.75 -14.78
CA ARG A 99 -0.30 -14.24 -14.81
C ARG A 99 0.54 -13.80 -13.60
N LEU A 100 0.19 -12.69 -12.96
CA LEU A 100 0.89 -12.14 -11.80
C LEU A 100 0.32 -12.67 -10.47
N ARG A 101 -0.83 -13.37 -10.54
CA ARG A 101 -1.46 -14.05 -9.41
C ARG A 101 -1.01 -15.51 -9.42
N ARG A 102 -0.26 -15.97 -8.41
CA ARG A 102 0.22 -17.36 -8.38
C ARG A 102 -0.57 -18.20 -7.39
N GLY A 103 -1.32 -19.18 -7.88
CA GLY A 103 -1.96 -20.20 -7.03
C GLY A 103 -3.22 -20.82 -7.63
N LEU A 104 -3.22 -22.15 -7.79
CA LEU A 104 -4.43 -22.96 -7.95
C LEU A 104 -5.07 -23.16 -6.57
N ARG A 105 -5.85 -22.18 -6.09
CA ARG A 105 -6.75 -22.39 -4.95
C ARG A 105 -8.12 -21.85 -5.29
N LEU A 106 -9.08 -22.76 -5.47
CA LEU A 106 -10.47 -22.52 -5.87
C LEU A 106 -11.27 -21.57 -4.94
N LEU A 107 -10.72 -21.13 -3.81
CA LEU A 107 -11.45 -20.44 -2.73
C LEU A 107 -10.75 -19.20 -2.13
N LYS A 108 -9.54 -18.82 -2.55
CA LYS A 108 -8.88 -17.58 -2.09
C LYS A 108 -8.20 -16.87 -3.26
N PRO A 109 -8.22 -15.53 -3.32
CA PRO A 109 -7.46 -14.80 -4.32
C PRO A 109 -5.97 -15.16 -4.21
N ALA A 110 -5.39 -15.55 -5.34
CA ALA A 110 -3.98 -15.86 -5.44
C ALA A 110 -3.17 -14.56 -5.31
N LEU A 111 -2.41 -14.46 -4.22
CA LEU A 111 -1.52 -13.33 -3.96
C LEU A 111 -0.33 -13.35 -4.94
N PRO A 112 0.28 -12.19 -5.24
CA PRO A 112 1.51 -12.16 -6.00
C PRO A 112 2.65 -12.80 -5.21
N ILE A 113 3.70 -13.22 -5.94
CA ILE A 113 5.02 -13.47 -5.36
C ILE A 113 5.87 -12.20 -5.53
N PHE A 114 6.97 -12.12 -4.78
CA PHE A 114 7.93 -11.04 -5.00
C PHE A 114 8.43 -11.06 -6.44
N GLY A 115 8.52 -9.88 -7.08
CA GLY A 115 9.13 -9.76 -8.39
C GLY A 115 9.05 -8.35 -8.99
N ARG A 116 9.94 -8.13 -9.95
CA ARG A 116 9.94 -6.97 -10.87
C ARG A 116 9.01 -7.23 -12.05
N VAL A 117 8.23 -6.23 -12.42
CA VAL A 117 7.24 -6.30 -13.49
C VAL A 117 7.39 -5.06 -14.38
N PRO A 118 7.67 -5.22 -15.69
CA PRO A 118 7.79 -4.09 -16.61
C PRO A 118 6.56 -3.18 -16.60
N ARG A 119 6.75 -1.87 -16.82
CA ARG A 119 5.63 -0.91 -16.80
C ARG A 119 4.48 -1.26 -17.76
N VAL A 120 4.83 -1.67 -18.98
CA VAL A 120 3.86 -2.09 -20.01
C VAL A 120 2.90 -3.18 -19.54
N GLU A 121 3.30 -3.96 -18.55
CA GLU A 121 2.49 -5.06 -18.02
C GLU A 121 1.43 -4.62 -17.00
N LEU A 122 1.62 -3.46 -16.35
CA LEU A 122 0.81 -3.02 -15.20
C LEU A 122 0.25 -1.60 -15.31
N ASP A 123 0.82 -0.70 -16.12
CA ASP A 123 0.39 0.70 -16.23
C ASP A 123 -1.13 0.82 -16.47
N ASP A 124 -1.63 0.16 -17.53
CA ASP A 124 -3.06 0.15 -17.85
C ASP A 124 -3.92 -0.45 -16.74
N THR A 125 -3.39 -1.44 -16.02
CA THR A 125 -4.12 -2.11 -14.95
C THR A 125 -4.26 -1.21 -13.74
N ILE A 126 -3.16 -0.60 -13.30
CA ILE A 126 -3.12 0.31 -12.15
C ILE A 126 -3.89 1.60 -12.47
N ALA A 127 -3.88 2.08 -13.71
CA ALA A 127 -4.66 3.24 -14.12
C ALA A 127 -6.17 3.06 -13.91
N ARG A 128 -6.67 1.82 -13.88
CA ARG A 128 -8.09 1.50 -13.61
C ARG A 128 -8.40 1.28 -12.13
N TRP A 129 -7.39 1.23 -11.26
CA TRP A 129 -7.60 0.99 -9.84
C TRP A 129 -8.21 2.22 -9.16
N THR A 130 -9.11 1.99 -8.20
CA THR A 130 -9.61 3.05 -7.33
C THR A 130 -8.64 3.25 -6.18
N LEU A 131 -7.81 4.30 -6.29
CA LEU A 131 -6.80 4.64 -5.29
C LEU A 131 -7.31 5.75 -4.35
N THR A 132 -6.93 5.66 -3.08
CA THR A 132 -7.09 6.74 -2.08
C THR A 132 -5.72 7.24 -1.63
N GLY A 133 -5.55 8.55 -1.49
CA GLY A 133 -4.30 9.20 -1.12
C GLY A 133 -3.91 10.34 -2.06
N PRO A 134 -2.68 10.87 -1.99
CA PRO A 134 -1.58 10.35 -1.18
C PRO A 134 -1.77 10.63 0.32
N GLN A 135 -1.58 9.61 1.16
CA GLN A 135 -1.63 9.73 2.61
C GLN A 135 -0.84 8.62 3.31
N THR A 136 -0.15 8.99 4.38
CA THR A 136 0.53 8.08 5.30
C THR A 136 -0.48 7.26 6.11
N TRP A 137 0.02 6.22 6.79
CA TRP A 137 -0.78 5.41 7.70
C TRP A 137 -1.40 6.24 8.84
N ASP A 138 -0.61 7.13 9.44
CA ASP A 138 -1.09 7.97 10.55
C ASP A 138 -2.17 8.96 10.09
N GLU A 139 -2.00 9.61 8.94
CA GLU A 139 -3.02 10.49 8.34
C GLU A 139 -4.32 9.72 8.09
N ARG A 140 -4.23 8.49 7.55
CA ARG A 140 -5.40 7.63 7.35
C ARG A 140 -6.08 7.25 8.66
N LYS A 141 -5.31 6.89 9.69
CA LYS A 141 -5.82 6.57 11.02
C LYS A 141 -6.56 7.77 11.61
N TRP A 142 -5.99 8.97 11.50
CA TRP A 142 -6.62 10.21 11.97
C TRP A 142 -7.90 10.55 11.21
N GLN A 143 -7.91 10.40 9.88
CA GLN A 143 -9.10 10.61 9.07
C GLN A 143 -10.24 9.68 9.50
N ARG A 144 -9.94 8.40 9.77
CA ARG A 144 -10.93 7.45 10.30
C ARG A 144 -11.49 7.89 11.65
N ILE A 145 -10.62 8.29 12.59
CA ILE A 145 -11.04 8.80 13.91
C ILE A 145 -11.93 10.05 13.76
N ALA A 146 -11.62 10.94 12.83
CA ALA A 146 -12.43 12.13 12.57
C ALA A 146 -13.83 11.77 12.04
N LEU A 147 -13.91 10.81 11.12
CA LEU A 147 -15.18 10.34 10.53
C LEU A 147 -16.02 9.49 11.49
N SER A 148 -15.40 8.79 12.43
CA SER A 148 -16.09 7.90 13.38
C SER A 148 -16.67 8.64 14.60
N ARG A 149 -16.58 9.98 14.67
CA ARG A 149 -17.16 10.73 15.79
C ARG A 149 -18.69 10.76 15.65
N PRO A 150 -19.45 10.20 16.62
CA PRO A 150 -20.89 10.39 16.63
C PRO A 150 -21.17 11.90 16.78
N PHE A 151 -22.20 12.41 16.07
CA PHE A 151 -22.69 13.80 16.06
C PHE A 151 -22.07 14.82 15.09
N ALA A 152 -21.18 14.45 14.15
CA ALA A 152 -20.67 15.42 13.16
C ALA A 152 -21.78 16.03 12.27
N THR A 153 -22.88 15.32 12.05
CA THR A 153 -24.03 15.78 11.24
C THR A 153 -25.01 16.69 11.99
N ALA A 154 -24.91 16.81 13.32
CA ALA A 154 -25.90 17.52 14.13
C ALA A 154 -25.67 19.04 14.20
N VAL A 155 -24.46 19.51 13.88
CA VAL A 155 -24.09 20.93 14.03
C VAL A 155 -24.56 21.79 12.84
N GLU A 156 -24.78 21.20 11.66
CA GLU A 156 -25.24 21.94 10.48
C GLU A 156 -26.77 22.19 10.47
N ALA A 157 -27.54 21.42 11.26
CA ALA A 157 -28.99 21.59 11.40
C ALA A 157 -29.40 22.74 12.34
N ALA A 158 -28.47 23.32 13.09
CA ALA A 158 -28.73 24.37 14.08
C ALA A 158 -28.42 25.78 13.53
N LYS A 159 -28.94 26.12 12.35
CA LYS A 159 -29.12 27.55 11.98
C LYS A 159 -30.50 27.98 12.47
N PRO A 160 -30.62 28.90 13.46
CA PRO A 160 -31.92 29.43 13.84
C PRO A 160 -32.45 30.25 12.65
N ARG A 161 -33.59 29.84 12.10
CA ARG A 161 -34.38 30.69 11.22
C ARG A 161 -34.95 31.81 12.08
N LEU A 162 -34.27 32.95 12.11
CA LEU A 162 -34.85 34.22 12.56
C LEU A 162 -36.12 34.47 11.74
N ARG A 163 -37.28 34.38 12.39
CA ARG A 163 -38.54 34.90 11.85
C ARG A 163 -38.58 36.40 12.14
N ALA A 164 -38.86 37.16 11.08
CA ALA A 164 -39.16 38.59 11.12
C ALA A 164 -40.46 38.87 11.88
#